data_AF-A0A6G3S922-F1
#
_entry.id   AF-A0A6G3S922-F1
#
_cell.length_a   1.000
_cell.length_b   1.000
_cell.length_c   1.000
_cell.angle_alpha   90.00
_cell.angle_beta   90.00
_cell.angle_gamma   90.00
#
_symmetry.space_group_name_H-M   'P 1'
#
loop_
_entity.id
_entity.type
_entity.pdbx_description
1 polymer ?
#
loop_
_entity_poly.entity_id
_entity_poly.type
_entity_poly.pdbx_seq_one_letter_code
_entity_poly.pdbx_strand_id
1 'polypeptide(L)'
;LDRGARMLAVVTPRRITAFRTADGDLRWVLPARAGCAFAPATSLRRANALLIAQPCADDTVAWSERIVAVDGLGRIAAHRTPLGNELPGQRRPDGAGKRLASPR
;
A
#
# COMPACT_ATOMS: atom_id res chain seq x y z
N LEU A 1 1.20 -5.77 3.59
CA LEU A 1 0.28 -6.58 4.42
C LEU A 1 0.97 -6.85 5.75
N ASP A 2 0.43 -6.34 6.85
CA ASP A 2 1.15 -6.26 8.12
C ASP A 2 1.37 -7.64 8.77
N ARG A 3 2.30 -7.73 9.74
CA ARG A 3 2.62 -9.00 10.42
C ARG A 3 1.49 -9.54 11.28
N GLY A 4 0.60 -8.69 11.76
CA GLY A 4 -0.53 -9.09 12.61
C GLY A 4 -1.75 -9.56 11.84
N ALA A 5 -1.68 -9.67 10.50
CA ALA A 5 -2.83 -9.96 9.65
C ALA A 5 -4.03 -9.03 9.91
N ARG A 6 -3.75 -7.76 10.24
CA ARG A 6 -4.76 -6.72 10.50
C ARG A 6 -5.33 -6.13 9.22
N MET A 7 -4.72 -6.46 8.08
CA MET A 7 -5.10 -6.02 6.75
C MET A 7 -5.20 -7.21 5.80
N LEU A 8 -6.29 -7.26 5.03
CA LEU A 8 -6.48 -8.16 3.89
C LEU A 8 -6.38 -7.33 2.60
N ALA A 9 -5.56 -7.74 1.63
CA ALA A 9 -5.54 -7.14 0.31
C ALA A 9 -6.09 -8.13 -0.71
N VAL A 10 -7.15 -7.71 -1.42
CA VAL A 10 -7.75 -8.43 -2.54
C VAL A 10 -7.10 -7.90 -3.81
N VAL A 11 -6.32 -8.75 -4.48
CA VAL A 11 -5.61 -8.39 -5.71
C VAL A 11 -6.41 -8.91 -6.90
N THR A 12 -6.84 -8.00 -7.78
CA THR A 12 -7.47 -8.31 -9.06
C THR A 12 -6.64 -7.73 -10.19
N PRO A 13 -6.81 -8.19 -11.45
CA PRO A 13 -6.08 -7.62 -12.57
C PRO A 13 -6.24 -6.09 -12.70
N ARG A 14 -7.38 -5.54 -12.29
CA ARG A 14 -7.71 -4.12 -12.48
C ARG A 14 -7.37 -3.24 -11.28
N ARG A 15 -7.33 -3.80 -10.08
CA ARG A 15 -7.08 -3.04 -8.83
C ARG A 15 -6.69 -3.95 -7.67
N ILE A 16 -6.07 -3.34 -6.67
CA ILE A 16 -5.88 -3.91 -5.34
C ILE A 16 -6.77 -3.13 -4.38
N THR A 17 -7.57 -3.83 -3.58
CA THR A 17 -8.35 -3.22 -2.50
C THR A 17 -7.90 -3.79 -1.19
N ALA A 18 -7.70 -2.94 -0.18
CA ALA A 18 -7.39 -3.40 1.16
C ALA A 18 -8.48 -3.08 2.17
N PHE A 19 -8.71 -4.05 3.03
CA PHE A 19 -9.70 -4.01 4.10
C PHE A 19 -9.02 -4.26 5.44
N ARG A 20 -9.53 -3.62 6.50
CA ARG A 20 -9.17 -3.98 7.87
C ARG A 20 -9.86 -5.30 8.22
N THR A 21 -9.13 -6.25 8.80
CA THR A 21 -9.68 -7.58 9.10
C THR A 21 -10.59 -7.59 10.34
N ALA A 22 -10.50 -6.58 11.20
CA ALA A 22 -11.32 -6.48 12.40
C ALA A 22 -12.81 -6.22 12.10
N ASP A 23 -13.12 -5.46 11.06
CA ASP A 23 -14.47 -4.97 10.76
C ASP A 23 -14.81 -4.88 9.27
N GLY A 24 -13.88 -5.26 8.38
CA GLY A 24 -14.08 -5.19 6.94
C GLY A 24 -14.00 -3.78 6.35
N ASP A 25 -13.59 -2.78 7.14
CA ASP A 25 -13.50 -1.39 6.70
C ASP A 25 -12.53 -1.23 5.51
N LEU A 26 -12.96 -0.52 4.46
CA LEU A 26 -12.13 -0.25 3.29
C LEU A 26 -11.06 0.79 3.65
N ARG A 27 -9.79 0.44 3.46
CA ARG A 27 -8.66 1.27 3.87
C ARG A 27 -8.01 1.99 2.70
N TRP A 28 -7.90 1.33 1.56
CA TRP A 28 -7.38 1.94 0.33
C TRP A 28 -7.71 1.10 -0.90
N VAL A 29 -7.68 1.76 -2.05
CA VAL A 29 -7.78 1.15 -3.38
C VAL A 29 -6.60 1.64 -4.21
N LEU A 30 -5.92 0.73 -4.90
CA LEU A 30 -4.87 1.02 -5.85
C LEU A 30 -5.27 0.48 -7.24
N PRO A 31 -5.62 1.33 -8.20
CA PRO A 31 -5.89 0.89 -9.57
C PRO A 31 -4.60 0.43 -10.26
N ALA A 32 -4.75 -0.45 -11.25
CA ALA A 32 -3.66 -0.75 -12.18
C ALA A 32 -3.29 0.50 -12.99
N ARG A 33 -2.02 0.60 -13.40
CA ARG A 33 -1.56 1.61 -14.37
C ARG A 33 -2.30 1.42 -15.69
N ALA A 34 -2.55 2.53 -16.40
CA ALA A 34 -3.11 2.47 -17.75
C ALA A 34 -2.25 1.59 -18.66
N GLY A 35 -2.88 0.72 -19.45
CA GLY A 35 -2.18 -0.24 -20.31
C GLY A 35 -1.52 -1.42 -19.57
N CYS A 36 -1.73 -1.55 -18.26
CA CYS A 36 -1.18 -2.64 -17.45
C CYS A 36 -2.28 -3.40 -16.69
N ALA A 37 -1.94 -4.59 -16.21
CA ALA A 37 -2.79 -5.39 -15.33
C ALA A 37 -1.96 -6.06 -14.24
N PHE A 38 -2.48 -6.14 -13.02
CA PHE A 38 -1.84 -6.95 -11.99
C PHE A 38 -1.92 -8.44 -12.36
N ALA A 39 -0.87 -9.20 -12.06
CA ALA A 39 -0.84 -10.66 -12.14
C ALA A 39 -0.81 -11.23 -10.72
N PRO A 40 -1.98 -11.54 -10.11
CA PRO A 40 -2.05 -11.93 -8.69
C PRO A 40 -1.25 -13.19 -8.36
N ALA A 41 -1.22 -14.14 -9.31
CA ALA A 41 -0.44 -15.38 -9.22
C ALA A 41 1.07 -15.14 -9.22
N THR A 42 1.53 -13.98 -9.71
CA THR A 42 2.94 -13.59 -9.76
C THR A 42 3.24 -12.58 -8.67
N SER A 43 3.17 -13.04 -7.42
CA SER A 43 3.42 -12.21 -6.24
C SER A 43 4.41 -12.85 -5.26
N LEU A 44 5.12 -12.02 -4.52
CA LEU A 44 6.10 -12.41 -3.51
C LEU A 44 5.91 -11.58 -2.25
N ARG A 45 5.80 -12.23 -1.09
CA ARG A 45 5.82 -11.54 0.19
C ARG A 45 7.25 -11.43 0.71
N ARG A 46 7.67 -10.21 1.07
CA ARG A 46 8.96 -9.95 1.72
C ARG A 46 8.74 -9.04 2.93
N ALA A 47 8.95 -9.58 4.14
CA ALA A 47 8.65 -8.90 5.40
C ALA A 47 7.22 -8.33 5.41
N ASN A 48 7.07 -6.99 5.44
CA ASN A 48 5.78 -6.32 5.53
C ASN A 48 5.24 -5.88 4.16
N ALA A 49 6.00 -6.13 3.10
CA ALA A 49 5.67 -5.78 1.71
C ALA A 49 5.15 -7.01 0.95
N LEU A 50 4.14 -6.77 0.12
CA LEU A 50 3.74 -7.67 -0.96
C LEU A 50 4.21 -7.04 -2.28
N LEU A 51 5.03 -7.78 -3.02
CA LEU A 51 5.46 -7.45 -4.37
C LEU A 51 4.51 -8.15 -5.33
N ILE A 52 3.90 -7.42 -6.26
CA ILE A 52 2.99 -7.96 -7.27
C ILE A 52 3.50 -7.54 -8.65
N ALA A 53 3.61 -8.48 -9.57
CA ALA A 53 3.88 -8.15 -10.95
C ALA A 53 2.67 -7.43 -11.58
N GLN A 54 2.97 -6.39 -12.34
CA GLN A 54 2.03 -5.62 -13.12
C GLN A 54 2.60 -5.49 -14.54
N PRO A 55 2.52 -6.56 -15.35
CA PRO A 55 2.89 -6.47 -16.76
C PRO A 55 2.10 -5.36 -17.46
N CYS A 56 2.79 -4.67 -18.36
CA CYS A 56 2.26 -3.60 -19.19
C CYS A 56 2.39 -4.02 -20.66
N ALA A 57 1.46 -3.58 -21.51
CA ALA A 57 1.53 -3.86 -22.95
C ALA A 57 2.73 -3.19 -23.64
N ASP A 58 3.28 -2.13 -23.03
CA ASP A 58 4.46 -1.44 -23.52
C ASP A 58 5.76 -2.17 -23.09
N ASP A 59 6.43 -2.73 -24.09
CA ASP A 59 7.67 -3.48 -23.90
C ASP A 59 8.88 -2.61 -23.54
N THR A 60 8.79 -1.29 -23.73
CA THR A 60 9.86 -0.33 -23.39
C THR A 60 9.92 0.00 -21.89
N VAL A 61 8.87 -0.35 -21.13
CA VAL A 61 8.81 -0.13 -19.68
C VAL A 61 9.84 -1.00 -18.97
N ALA A 62 10.72 -0.37 -18.17
CA ALA A 62 11.72 -1.08 -17.39
C ALA A 62 11.10 -2.16 -16.49
N TRP A 63 11.77 -3.30 -16.31
CA TRP A 63 11.23 -4.44 -15.55
C TRP A 63 10.83 -4.06 -14.11
N SER A 64 11.57 -3.14 -13.47
CA SER A 64 11.30 -2.66 -12.12
C SER A 64 10.01 -1.86 -12.03
N GLU A 65 9.60 -1.19 -13.11
CA GLU A 65 8.34 -0.48 -13.23
C GLU A 65 7.13 -1.39 -13.42
N ARG A 66 7.37 -2.65 -13.79
CA ARG A 66 6.38 -3.73 -13.87
C ARG A 66 6.21 -4.45 -12.54
N ILE A 67 6.77 -3.93 -11.46
CA ILE A 67 6.61 -4.47 -10.10
C ILE A 67 6.01 -3.39 -9.21
N VAL A 68 4.95 -3.76 -8.49
CA VAL A 68 4.30 -2.90 -7.51
C VAL A 68 4.51 -3.48 -6.12
N ALA A 69 5.07 -2.66 -5.23
CA ALA A 69 5.23 -3.00 -3.82
C ALA A 69 4.11 -2.32 -3.01
N VAL A 70 3.44 -3.08 -2.16
CA VAL A 70 2.40 -2.56 -1.25
C VAL A 70 2.60 -3.04 0.20
N ASP A 71 2.26 -2.20 1.17
CA ASP A 71 2.17 -2.55 2.59
C ASP A 71 0.78 -2.23 3.16
N GLY A 72 0.64 -2.15 4.49
CA GLY A 72 -0.63 -1.81 5.13
C GLY A 72 -1.15 -0.41 4.79
N LEU A 73 -0.27 0.49 4.31
CA LEU A 73 -0.57 1.88 3.99
C LEU A 73 -0.81 2.11 2.48
N GLY A 74 -0.75 1.05 1.66
CA GLY A 74 -0.90 1.13 0.21
C GLY A 74 0.44 0.97 -0.52
N ARG A 75 0.58 1.64 -1.68
CA ARG A 75 1.81 1.56 -2.49
C ARG A 75 3.03 2.06 -1.69
N ILE A 76 4.14 1.33 -1.79
CA ILE A 76 5.45 1.77 -1.30
C ILE A 76 6.11 2.64 -2.38
N ALA A 77 6.47 3.87 -2.03
CA ALA A 77 7.14 4.85 -2.88
C ALA A 77 8.10 5.70 -2.03
N ALA A 78 9.09 6.35 -2.63
CA ALA A 78 10.11 7.10 -1.88
C ALA A 78 9.56 8.32 -1.11
N HIS A 79 8.50 8.97 -1.63
CA HIS A 79 7.96 10.23 -1.11
C HIS A 79 6.51 10.13 -0.63
N ARG A 80 6.13 9.01 0.00
CA ARG A 80 4.73 8.82 0.40
C ARG A 80 4.34 9.82 1.49
N THR A 81 3.25 10.55 1.26
CA THR A 81 2.46 11.11 2.35
C THR A 81 1.69 9.96 3.00
N PRO A 82 1.87 9.68 4.31
CA PRO A 82 1.06 8.68 5.00
C PRO A 82 -0.42 9.06 4.86
N LEU A 83 -1.26 8.14 4.42
CA LEU A 83 -2.70 8.36 4.21
C LEU A 83 -3.49 8.53 5.53
N GLY A 84 -2.83 8.84 6.65
CA GLY A 84 -3.45 8.86 7.99
C GLY A 84 -3.89 7.48 8.48
N ASN A 85 -3.36 6.41 7.86
CA ASN A 85 -3.81 5.04 8.05
C ASN A 85 -3.04 4.25 9.13
N GLU A 86 -2.23 4.94 9.93
CA GLU A 86 -1.48 4.33 11.03
C GLU A 86 -2.45 3.78 12.08
N LEU A 87 -2.17 2.57 12.57
CA LEU A 87 -2.99 1.95 13.61
C LEU A 87 -2.79 2.73 14.91
N PRO A 88 -3.85 2.97 15.70
CA PRO A 88 -3.70 3.60 17.01
C PRO A 88 -2.62 2.87 17.81
N GLY A 89 -1.55 3.58 18.19
CA GLY A 89 -0.44 3.02 18.97
C GLY A 89 0.86 2.73 18.21
N GLN A 90 0.93 2.88 16.88
CA GLN A 90 2.24 2.97 16.19
C GLN A 90 2.81 4.38 16.35
N ARG A 91 3.32 4.68 17.54
CA ARG A 91 4.12 5.89 17.77
C ARG A 91 5.46 5.70 17.02
N ARG A 92 5.68 6.47 15.96
CA ARG A 92 7.04 6.71 15.43
C ARG A 92 7.92 7.25 16.57
N PRO A 93 9.18 6.80 16.75
CA PRO A 93 10.12 7.54 17.56
C PRO A 93 10.39 8.87 16.84
N ASP A 94 9.98 9.94 17.53
CA ASP A 94 10.27 11.36 17.39
C ASP A 94 10.42 12.01 16.00
N GLY A 95 9.59 13.04 15.81
CA GLY A 95 9.72 14.01 14.73
C GLY A 95 8.68 15.12 14.85
N ALA A 96 8.94 16.06 15.77
CA ALA A 96 8.31 17.39 15.90
C ALA A 96 6.80 17.42 16.20
N GLY A 97 6.47 17.48 17.50
CA GLY A 97 5.17 17.97 17.96
C GLY A 97 4.95 19.42 17.51
N LYS A 98 3.95 19.66 16.67
CA LYS A 98 3.40 21.01 16.51
C LYS A 98 2.54 21.29 17.75
N ARG A 99 2.98 22.25 18.58
CA ARG A 99 2.17 22.83 19.66
C ARG A 99 0.87 23.39 19.06
N LEU A 100 -0.26 22.96 19.61
CA LEU A 100 -1.53 23.66 19.44
C LEU A 100 -1.46 25.00 20.18
N ALA A 101 -1.92 26.07 19.52
CA ALA A 101 -2.05 27.39 20.13
C ALA A 101 -3.22 27.38 21.13
N SER A 102 -3.02 27.97 22.30
CA SER A 102 -4.09 28.18 23.30
C SER A 102 -5.03 29.32 22.85
N PRO A 103 -6.34 29.20 23.09
CA PRO A 103 -7.29 30.27 22.82
C PRO A 103 -7.13 31.40 23.85
N ARG A 104 -7.37 32.63 23.40
CA ARG A 104 -7.46 33.83 24.25
C ARG A 104 -8.83 33.94 24.90
#